data_AF-A0A850STF3-F1
#
_entry.id   AF-A0A850STF3-F1
#
_cell.length_a   1.000
_cell.length_b   1.000
_cell.length_c   1.000
_cell.angle_alpha   90.00
_cell.angle_beta   90.00
_cell.angle_gamma   90.00
#
_symmetry.space_group_name_H-M   'P 1'
#
loop_
_entity.id
_entity.type
_entity.pdbx_description
1 polymer ?
#
loop_
_entity_poly.entity_id
_entity_poly.type
_entity_poly.pdbx_seq_one_letter_code
_entity_poly.pdbx_strand_id
1 'polypeptide(L)' 'MKRLATALALGAALLATNGCVLVAAAGAGYLVHDEATEDDGTFDPLEDVRDVEDGKN' A
#
# COMPACT_ATOMS: atom_id res chain seq x y z
N MET A 1 -0.22 -32.36 7.92
CA MET A 1 0.50 -31.81 6.74
C MET A 1 -0.43 -31.51 5.55
N LYS A 2 -1.27 -32.45 5.07
CA LYS A 2 -2.18 -32.19 3.92
C LYS A 2 -3.09 -30.97 4.09
N ARG A 3 -3.70 -30.76 5.25
CA ARG A 3 -4.60 -29.62 5.51
C ARG A 3 -3.88 -28.26 5.50
N LEU A 4 -2.62 -28.22 5.92
CA LEU A 4 -1.81 -27.01 5.94
C LEU A 4 -1.42 -26.61 4.50
N ALA A 5 -1.06 -27.60 3.67
CA ALA A 5 -0.78 -27.38 2.25
C ALA A 5 -2.02 -26.87 1.49
N THR A 6 -3.21 -27.40 1.79
CA THR A 6 -4.46 -26.91 1.20
C THR A 6 -4.79 -25.48 1.62
N ALA A 7 -4.58 -25.13 2.89
CA ALA A 7 -4.78 -23.76 3.37
C ALA A 7 -3.80 -22.77 2.72
N LEU A 8 -2.54 -23.16 2.56
CA LEU A 8 -1.52 -22.33 1.91
C LEU A 8 -1.84 -22.11 0.42
N ALA A 9 -2.28 -23.16 -0.28
CA ALA A 9 -2.66 -23.08 -1.69
C ALA A 9 -3.91 -22.20 -1.90
N LEU A 10 -4.88 -22.29 -0.99
CA LEU A 10 -6.08 -21.46 -1.04
C LEU A 10 -5.77 -19.99 -0.74
N GLY A 11 -4.89 -19.74 0.23
CA GLY A 11 -4.37 -18.40 0.52
C GLY A 11 -3.63 -17.80 -0.68
N ALA A 12 -2.72 -18.55 -1.29
CA ALA A 12 -2.00 -18.11 -2.48
C ALA A 12 -2.93 -17.81 -3.67
N ALA A 13 -3.98 -18.62 -3.88
CA ALA A 13 -4.97 -18.37 -4.92
C ALA A 13 -5.77 -17.08 -4.67
N LEU A 14 -6.18 -16.83 -3.42
CA LEU A 14 -6.89 -15.61 -3.03
C LEU A 14 -6.02 -14.35 -3.15
N LEU A 15 -4.73 -14.47 -2.82
CA LEU A 15 -3.73 -13.42 -3.03
C LEU A 15 -3.50 -13.15 -4.53
N ALA A 16 -3.51 -14.18 -5.38
CA ALA A 16 -3.35 -14.02 -6.81
C ALA A 16 -4.56 -13.32 -7.47
N THR A 17 -5.78 -13.54 -6.97
CA THR A 17 -6.99 -12.90 -7.52
C THR A 17 -7.28 -11.53 -6.92
N ASN A 18 -6.83 -11.26 -5.69
CA ASN A 18 -7.13 -10.02 -4.95
C ASN A 18 -5.87 -9.21 -4.59
N GLY A 19 -4.72 -9.52 -5.19
CA GLY A 19 -3.46 -8.83 -4.92
C GLY A 19 -3.56 -7.32 -5.16
N CYS A 20 -4.35 -6.89 -6.15
CA CYS A 20 -4.63 -5.49 -6.41
C CYS A 20 -5.31 -4.79 -5.23
N VAL A 21 -6.18 -5.49 -4.49
CA VAL A 21 -6.86 -4.94 -3.31
C VAL A 21 -5.88 -4.75 -2.16
N LEU A 22 -4.94 -5.68 -1.98
CA LEU A 22 -3.88 -5.56 -0.98
C LEU A 22 -2.91 -4.42 -1.31
N VAL A 23 -2.52 -4.28 -2.57
CA VAL A 23 -1.67 -3.16 -3.03
C VAL A 23 -2.41 -1.83 -2.89
N ALA A 24 -3.68 -1.76 -3.26
CA ALA A 24 -4.50 -0.56 -3.11
C ALA A 24 -4.70 -0.19 -1.63
N ALA A 25 -4.92 -1.17 -0.75
CA ALA A 25 -5.03 -0.94 0.69
C ALA A 25 -3.70 -0.49 1.31
N ALA A 26 -2.58 -1.07 0.88
CA ALA A 26 -1.26 -0.64 1.32
C ALA A 26 -0.94 0.80 0.86
N GLY A 27 -1.23 1.13 -0.41
CA GLY A 27 -1.08 2.47 -0.94
C GLY A 27 -1.98 3.49 -0.22
N ALA A 28 -3.25 3.17 -0.03
CA ALA A 28 -4.18 4.03 0.71
C ALA A 28 -3.75 4.21 2.18
N GLY A 29 -3.26 3.15 2.83
CA GLY A 29 -2.76 3.22 4.19
C GLY A 29 -1.49 4.07 4.33
N TYR A 30 -0.59 4.01 3.34
CA TYR A 30 0.59 4.88 3.28
C TYR A 30 0.19 6.36 3.21
N LEU A 31 -0.73 6.71 2.31
CA LEU A 31 -1.17 8.09 2.13
C LEU A 31 -1.94 8.65 3.34
N VAL A 32 -2.75 7.81 4.00
CA VAL A 32 -3.42 8.21 5.25
C VAL A 32 -2.43 8.40 6.40
N HIS A 33 -1.33 7.63 6.41
CA HIS A 33 -0.30 7.76 7.42
C HIS A 33 0.56 9.02 7.22
N ASP A 34 0.93 9.33 5.97
CA ASP A 34 1.59 10.59 5.58
C ASP A 34 0.79 11.79 6.07
N GLU A 35 -0.47 11.89 5.62
CA GLU A 35 -1.36 13.00 5.96
C GLU A 35 -1.53 13.17 7.49
N ALA A 36 -1.65 12.06 8.22
CA ALA A 36 -1.80 12.09 9.68
C ALA A 36 -0.53 12.54 10.41
N THR A 37 0.62 12.55 9.73
CA THR A 37 1.93 12.89 10.30
C THR A 37 2.41 14.27 9.83
N GLU A 38 1.99 14.72 8.65
CA GLU A 38 2.40 16.00 8.06
C GLU A 38 1.61 17.21 8.62
N ASP A 39 0.36 17.03 9.06
CA ASP A 39 -0.49 18.02 9.76
C ASP A 39 -0.52 19.43 9.12
N ASP A 40 -0.29 19.49 7.82
CA ASP A 40 -0.25 20.71 7.01
C ASP A 40 -1.64 21.02 6.39
N GLY A 41 -2.52 20.02 6.38
CA GLY A 41 -3.88 20.07 5.88
C GLY A 41 -4.00 19.87 4.36
N THR A 42 -2.93 19.42 3.71
CA THR A 42 -2.88 19.25 2.26
C THR A 42 -2.59 17.79 1.90
N PHE A 43 -3.62 17.08 1.46
CA PHE A 43 -3.43 15.74 0.92
C PHE A 43 -2.70 15.77 -0.42
N ASP A 44 -1.37 15.69 -0.36
CA ASP A 44 -0.50 15.64 -1.52
C ASP A 44 0.43 14.42 -1.50
N PRO A 45 0.00 13.30 -2.11
CA PRO A 45 0.74 12.04 -2.20
C PRO A 45 2.16 12.12 -2.78
N LEU A 46 2.53 13.25 -3.38
CA LEU A 46 3.80 13.46 -4.06
C LEU A 46 4.60 14.60 -3.43
N GLU A 47 4.19 15.14 -2.28
CA GLU A 47 4.88 16.24 -1.60
C GLU A 47 6.34 15.89 -1.33
N ASP A 48 6.60 14.76 -0.67
CA ASP A 48 7.96 14.26 -0.41
C ASP A 48 8.82 14.15 -1.68
N VAL A 49 8.26 13.64 -2.79
CA VAL A 49 8.99 13.53 -4.05
C VAL A 49 9.32 14.91 -4.63
N ARG A 50 8.43 15.89 -4.47
CA ARG A 50 8.66 17.24 -5.00
C ARG A 50 9.56 18.07 -4.09
N ASP A 51 9.42 17.93 -2.78
CA ASP A 51 10.09 18.78 -1.79
C ASP A 51 11.48 18.23 -1.43
N VAL A 52 11.64 16.91 -1.41
CA VAL A 52 12.94 16.27 -1.14
C VAL A 52 13.77 16.12 -2.42
N GLU A 53 13.15 15.82 -3.57
CA GLU A 53 13.88 15.67 -4.85
C GLU A 53 13.82 16.92 -5.74
N ASP A 54 13.25 18.03 -5.26
CA ASP A 54 13.16 19.31 -5.98
C ASP A 54 12.41 19.15 -7.33
N GLY A 55 11.40 18.27 -7.34
CA GLY A 55 10.60 17.94 -8.52
C GLY A 55 11.38 17.26 -9.66
N LYS A 56 12.50 16.59 -9.38
CA LYS A 56 13.28 15.85 -10.38
C LYS A 56 12.68 14.48 -10.64
N ASN A 57 11.58 14.47 -11.37
CA ASN A 57 11.09 13.27 -12.06
C ASN A 57 11.95 12.89 -13.28
#